data_AF-A0A537YCA4-F1
#
_entry.id   AF-A0A537YCA4-F1
#
_cell.length_a   1.000
_cell.length_b   1.000
_cell.length_c   1.000
_cell.angle_alpha   90.00
_cell.angle_beta   90.00
_cell.angle_gamma   90.00
#
_symmetry.space_group_name_H-M   'P 1'
#
loop_
_entity.id
_entity.type
_entity.pdbx_description
1 polymer ?
#
loop_
_entity_poly.entity_id
_entity_poly.type
_entity_poly.pdbx_seq_one_letter_code
_entity_poly.pdbx_strand_id
1 'polypeptide(L)'
;MAEAIRSALPAAACVRQFLETAERAYRNVAEVLVELRHEIRCPDGAPDLKGRSHTYRAIVRQAYEQAGALSQGPIDKRLTAGVAYWVRKLLLDRYGEAMLREIGILPKPRSLPSSQGTQVDRFAGADPLERLTTLIGVLNTLAADPDFVPPESLIRSASRALNLLTKKAQTISAA
;
A
#
# COMPACT_ATOMS: atom_id res chain seq x y z
N MET A 1 5.12 36.52 1.48
CA MET A 1 5.21 35.16 0.87
C MET A 1 6.55 34.48 1.15
N ALA A 2 7.69 35.09 0.81
CA ALA A 2 9.03 34.49 1.05
C ALA A 2 9.36 34.22 2.53
N GLU A 3 8.83 35.02 3.45
CA GLU A 3 9.02 34.84 4.90
C GLU A 3 8.20 33.68 5.47
N ALA A 4 6.96 33.50 4.98
CA ALA A 4 6.12 32.34 5.29
C ALA A 4 6.70 31.03 4.75
N ILE A 5 7.36 31.06 3.58
CA ILE A 5 8.07 29.89 3.05
C ILE A 5 9.29 29.56 3.91
N ARG A 6 10.08 30.58 4.29
CA ARG A 6 11.26 30.38 5.16
C ARG A 6 10.89 29.86 6.55
N SER A 7 9.79 30.33 7.14
CA SER A 7 9.32 29.82 8.44
C SER A 7 8.76 28.40 8.37
N ALA A 8 8.29 27.94 7.21
CA ALA A 8 7.81 26.57 7.00
C ALA A 8 8.93 25.54 6.73
N LEU A 9 10.13 25.96 6.29
CA LEU A 9 11.24 25.05 5.97
C LEU A 9 11.68 24.15 7.14
N PRO A 10 11.80 24.64 8.39
CA PRO A 10 12.15 23.79 9.53
C PRO A 10 11.08 22.73 9.82
N ALA A 11 9.80 23.09 9.71
CA ALA A 11 8.70 22.14 9.87
C ALA A 11 8.74 21.05 8.79
N ALA A 12 9.00 21.43 7.54
CA ALA A 12 9.16 20.47 6.44
C ALA A 12 10.36 19.53 6.65
N ALA A 13 11.49 20.04 7.14
CA ALA A 13 12.66 19.22 7.47
C ALA A 13 12.36 18.23 8.61
N CYS A 14 11.65 18.70 9.65
CA CYS A 14 11.22 17.89 10.77
C CYS A 14 10.28 16.75 10.33
N VAL A 15 9.28 17.06 9.49
CA VAL A 15 8.38 16.04 8.90
C VAL A 15 9.16 15.01 8.10
N ARG A 16 10.12 15.42 7.26
CA ARG A 16 10.97 14.47 6.52
C ARG A 16 11.75 13.54 7.45
N GLN A 17 12.36 14.09 8.50
CA GLN A 17 13.09 13.28 9.48
C GLN A 17 12.19 12.27 10.19
N PHE A 18 10.95 12.66 10.54
CA PHE A 18 9.97 11.72 11.11
C PHE A 18 9.59 10.62 10.12
N LEU A 19 9.39 10.96 8.84
CA LEU A 19 9.08 9.97 7.79
C LEU A 19 10.24 8.98 7.59
N GLU A 20 11.48 9.46 7.50
CA GLU A 20 12.66 8.60 7.39
C GLU A 20 12.82 7.68 8.61
N THR A 21 12.55 8.22 9.81
CA THR A 21 12.60 7.44 11.05
C THR A 21 11.52 6.38 11.08
N ALA A 22 10.29 6.73 10.67
CA ALA A 22 9.18 5.80 10.59
C ALA A 22 9.43 4.70 9.55
N GLU A 23 9.95 5.06 8.38
CA GLU A 23 10.31 4.11 7.33
C GLU A 23 11.36 3.11 7.80
N ARG A 24 12.41 3.59 8.48
CA ARG A 24 13.44 2.74 9.10
C ARG A 24 12.84 1.81 10.15
N ALA A 25 11.96 2.32 11.01
CA ALA A 25 11.29 1.51 12.01
C ALA A 25 10.42 0.42 11.36
N TYR A 26 9.66 0.76 10.31
CA TYR A 26 8.85 -0.23 9.58
C TYR A 26 9.70 -1.31 8.94
N ARG A 27 10.83 -0.95 8.35
CA ARG A 27 11.77 -1.91 7.78
C ARG A 27 12.33 -2.84 8.86
N ASN A 28 12.83 -2.31 9.97
CA ASN A 28 13.40 -3.12 11.06
C ASN A 28 12.38 -4.11 11.62
N VAL A 29 11.13 -3.66 11.82
CA VAL A 29 10.04 -4.56 12.27
C VAL A 29 9.76 -5.61 11.21
N ALA A 30 9.71 -5.23 9.93
CA ALA A 30 9.47 -6.17 8.84
C ALA A 30 10.56 -7.25 8.74
N GLU A 31 11.83 -6.90 8.98
CA GLU A 31 12.94 -7.86 9.02
C GLU A 31 12.70 -8.91 10.11
N VAL A 32 12.38 -8.49 11.35
CA VAL A 32 12.05 -9.41 12.45
C VAL A 32 10.84 -10.30 12.12
N LEU A 33 9.78 -9.72 11.53
CA LEU A 33 8.60 -10.49 11.15
C LEU A 33 8.90 -11.52 10.06
N VAL A 34 9.77 -11.20 9.11
CA VAL A 34 10.19 -12.15 8.07
C VAL A 34 11.02 -13.26 8.70
N GLU A 35 11.97 -12.96 9.59
CA GLU A 35 12.74 -13.99 10.30
C GLU A 35 11.86 -14.91 11.15
N LEU A 36 10.87 -14.38 11.88
CA LEU A 36 9.91 -15.20 12.64
C LEU A 36 9.15 -16.19 11.74
N ARG A 37 8.83 -15.82 10.51
CA ARG A 37 8.21 -16.74 9.53
C ARG A 37 9.16 -17.86 9.08
N HIS A 38 10.47 -17.64 9.18
CA HIS A 38 11.49 -18.63 8.89
C HIS A 38 11.81 -19.52 10.08
N GLU A 39 11.55 -19.07 11.31
CA GLU A 39 11.73 -19.88 12.51
C GLU A 39 10.50 -20.75 12.77
N ILE A 40 9.30 -20.20 12.55
CA ILE A 40 8.04 -20.89 12.80
C ILE A 40 7.75 -21.84 11.63
N ARG A 41 7.53 -23.12 11.97
CA ARG A 41 7.25 -24.19 11.02
C ARG A 41 5.75 -24.47 10.96
N CYS A 42 5.24 -24.68 9.76
CA CYS A 42 3.92 -25.23 9.49
C CYS A 42 3.91 -26.74 9.82
N PRO A 43 2.71 -27.37 9.94
CA PRO A 43 2.59 -28.81 10.21
C PRO A 43 3.29 -29.72 9.19
N ASP A 44 3.48 -29.25 7.96
CA ASP A 44 4.20 -29.91 6.88
C ASP A 44 5.73 -29.73 6.96
N GLY A 45 6.24 -29.06 8.00
CA GLY A 45 7.66 -28.76 8.19
C GLY A 45 8.16 -27.57 7.36
N ALA A 46 7.34 -26.96 6.52
CA ALA A 46 7.73 -25.78 5.76
C ALA A 46 7.75 -24.52 6.65
N PRO A 47 8.53 -23.48 6.32
CA PRO A 47 8.43 -22.18 6.99
C PRO A 47 7.06 -21.53 6.81
N ASP A 48 6.54 -20.83 7.82
CA ASP A 48 5.28 -20.08 7.75
C ASP A 48 5.44 -18.74 7.00
N LEU A 49 5.88 -18.80 5.75
CA LEU A 49 6.06 -17.60 4.91
C LEU A 49 4.77 -16.78 4.74
N LYS A 50 3.61 -17.40 4.96
CA LYS A 50 2.29 -16.76 4.89
C LYS A 50 1.92 -16.00 6.17
N GLY A 51 2.62 -16.19 7.29
CA GLY A 51 2.27 -15.62 8.59
C GLY A 51 0.87 -16.05 9.05
N ARG A 52 0.47 -17.28 8.75
CA ARG A 52 -0.88 -17.80 9.06
C ARG A 52 -0.91 -18.69 10.29
N SER A 53 0.23 -19.17 10.76
CA SER A 53 0.32 -19.99 11.95
C SER A 53 -0.21 -19.26 13.18
N HIS A 54 -0.85 -20.01 14.07
CA HIS A 54 -1.37 -19.48 15.33
C HIS A 54 -0.24 -18.86 16.17
N THR A 55 0.90 -19.55 16.28
CA THR A 55 2.08 -19.10 17.03
C THR A 55 2.59 -17.76 16.53
N TYR A 56 2.78 -17.60 15.21
CA TYR A 56 3.22 -16.32 14.63
C TYR A 56 2.25 -15.20 14.98
N ARG A 57 0.94 -15.43 14.79
CA ARG A 57 -0.09 -14.42 15.04
C ARG A 57 -0.19 -14.03 16.51
N ALA A 58 -0.01 -14.98 17.43
CA ALA A 58 -0.01 -14.72 18.87
C ALA A 58 1.17 -13.82 19.28
N ILE A 59 2.38 -14.14 18.81
CA ILE A 59 3.59 -13.33 19.07
C ILE A 59 3.42 -11.91 18.53
N VAL A 60 2.99 -11.79 17.28
CA VAL A 60 2.78 -10.47 16.64
C VAL A 60 1.72 -9.68 17.41
N ARG A 61 0.61 -10.32 17.79
CA ARG A 61 -0.45 -9.66 18.58
C ARG A 61 0.08 -9.15 19.91
N GLN A 62 0.82 -9.97 20.65
CA GLN A 62 1.41 -9.58 21.93
C GLN A 62 2.38 -8.41 21.79
N ALA A 63 3.19 -8.38 20.73
CA ALA A 63 4.11 -7.27 20.46
C ALA A 63 3.36 -5.95 20.20
N TYR A 64 2.29 -5.98 19.40
CA TYR A 64 1.44 -4.79 19.18
C TYR A 64 0.67 -4.37 20.44
N GLU A 65 0.32 -5.32 21.30
CA GLU A 65 -0.28 -5.04 22.62
C GLU A 65 0.68 -4.27 23.52
N GLN A 66 1.91 -4.77 23.65
CA GLN A 66 2.97 -4.13 24.45
C GLN A 66 3.36 -2.74 23.93
N ALA A 67 3.25 -2.53 22.61
CA ALA A 67 3.47 -1.23 21.99
C ALA A 67 2.30 -0.25 22.19
N GLY A 68 1.22 -0.65 22.86
CA GLY A 68 0.03 0.18 23.06
C GLY A 68 -0.78 0.41 21.77
N ALA A 69 -0.54 -0.38 20.73
CA ALA A 69 -1.16 -0.25 19.42
C ALA A 69 -2.49 -1.02 19.28
N LEU A 70 -2.92 -1.71 20.34
CA LEU A 70 -4.21 -2.38 20.43
C LEU A 70 -5.22 -1.54 21.21
N SER A 71 -6.32 -1.17 20.56
CA SER A 71 -7.60 -0.95 21.25
C SER A 71 -8.30 -2.31 21.45
N GLN A 72 -9.42 -2.36 22.19
CA GLN A 72 -10.20 -3.60 22.36
C GLN A 72 -10.75 -4.09 21.00
N GLY A 73 -9.93 -4.83 20.23
CA GLY A 73 -10.25 -5.19 18.85
C GLY A 73 -9.06 -5.72 18.02
N PRO A 74 -9.25 -5.83 16.69
CA PRO A 74 -8.17 -6.12 15.74
C PRO A 74 -7.22 -4.93 15.61
N ILE A 75 -5.94 -5.20 15.31
CA ILE A 75 -4.92 -4.16 15.06
C ILE A 75 -5.39 -3.30 13.88
N ASP A 76 -5.39 -1.97 14.04
CA ASP A 76 -5.74 -1.06 12.95
C ASP A 76 -4.79 -1.27 11.75
N LYS A 77 -5.39 -1.50 10.58
CA LYS A 77 -4.65 -1.69 9.32
C LYS A 77 -3.73 -0.50 9.01
N ARG A 78 -4.10 0.72 9.42
CA ARG A 78 -3.27 1.93 9.23
C ARG A 78 -1.96 1.84 9.98
N LEU A 79 -1.95 1.22 11.16
CA LEU A 79 -0.75 1.03 11.98
C LEU A 79 0.21 -0.03 11.41
N THR A 80 -0.31 -0.93 10.56
CA THR A 80 0.45 -2.06 10.01
C THR A 80 0.80 -1.90 8.54
N ALA A 81 0.21 -0.92 7.83
CA ALA A 81 0.40 -0.74 6.39
C ALA A 81 1.87 -0.55 5.98
N GLY A 82 2.62 0.30 6.71
CA GLY A 82 4.04 0.54 6.44
C GLY A 82 4.89 -0.72 6.63
N VAL A 83 4.64 -1.46 7.72
CA VAL A 83 5.30 -2.74 7.99
C VAL A 83 4.94 -3.78 6.93
N ALA A 84 3.66 -3.88 6.54
CA ALA A 84 3.19 -4.83 5.54
C ALA A 84 3.83 -4.60 4.16
N TYR A 85 4.04 -3.33 3.79
CA TYR A 85 4.79 -2.97 2.58
C TYR A 85 6.23 -3.53 2.63
N TRP A 86 6.95 -3.27 3.72
CA TRP A 86 8.33 -3.74 3.86
C TRP A 86 8.43 -5.27 3.96
N VAL A 87 7.50 -5.94 4.64
CA VAL A 87 7.44 -7.40 4.68
C VAL A 87 7.28 -7.96 3.26
N ARG A 88 6.39 -7.38 2.46
CA ARG A 88 6.22 -7.79 1.05
C ARG A 88 7.49 -7.57 0.24
N LYS A 89 8.14 -6.43 0.40
CA LYS A 89 9.39 -6.08 -0.31
C LYS A 89 10.52 -7.05 0.05
N LEU A 90 10.74 -7.32 1.33
CA LEU A 90 11.76 -8.26 1.79
C LEU A 90 11.51 -9.70 1.32
N LEU A 91 10.25 -10.14 1.32
CA LEU A 91 9.90 -11.45 0.76
C LEU A 91 10.18 -11.50 -0.75
N LEU A 92 9.85 -10.44 -1.49
CA LEU A 92 10.13 -10.34 -2.92
C LEU A 92 11.64 -10.40 -3.21
N ASP A 93 12.43 -9.63 -2.45
CA ASP A 93 13.89 -9.57 -2.60
C ASP A 93 14.53 -10.93 -2.29
N ARG A 94 14.01 -11.67 -1.30
CA ARG A 94 14.59 -12.96 -0.85
C ARG A 94 14.17 -14.17 -1.70
N TYR A 95 12.93 -14.21 -2.16
CA TYR A 95 12.35 -15.41 -2.80
C TYR A 95 12.00 -15.23 -4.27
N GLY A 96 11.98 -13.99 -4.74
CA GLY A 96 11.54 -13.67 -6.09
C GLY A 96 10.02 -13.78 -6.25
N GLU A 97 9.52 -13.08 -7.26
CA GLU A 97 8.08 -12.99 -7.51
C GLU A 97 7.43 -14.33 -7.89
N ALA A 98 8.13 -15.14 -8.70
CA ALA A 98 7.62 -16.41 -9.20
C ALA A 98 7.29 -17.39 -8.06
N MET A 99 8.25 -17.60 -7.14
CA MET A 99 8.06 -18.48 -5.99
C MET A 99 6.92 -17.99 -5.09
N LEU A 100 6.87 -16.69 -4.79
CA LEU A 100 5.82 -16.13 -3.94
C LEU A 100 4.42 -16.27 -4.54
N ARG A 101 4.29 -16.23 -5.87
CA ARG A 101 3.02 -16.52 -6.58
C ARG A 101 2.66 -18.00 -6.53
N GLU A 102 3.63 -18.87 -6.72
CA GLU A 102 3.45 -20.33 -6.65
C GLU A 102 2.89 -20.75 -5.28
N ILE A 103 3.51 -20.26 -4.20
CA ILE A 103 3.06 -20.56 -2.84
C ILE A 103 1.82 -19.75 -2.42
N GLY A 104 1.33 -18.84 -3.27
CA GLY A 104 0.08 -18.09 -3.06
C GLY A 104 0.17 -16.96 -2.02
N ILE A 105 1.37 -16.40 -1.81
CA ILE A 105 1.56 -15.15 -1.07
C ILE A 105 1.22 -13.95 -1.96
N LEU A 106 1.64 -14.01 -3.22
CA LEU A 106 1.21 -13.07 -4.24
C LEU A 106 -0.01 -13.63 -5.00
N PRO A 107 -0.94 -12.76 -5.42
CA PRO A 107 -2.05 -13.21 -6.27
C PRO A 107 -1.52 -13.77 -7.59
N LYS A 108 -2.13 -14.85 -8.09
CA LYS A 108 -1.85 -15.34 -9.44
C LYS A 108 -2.19 -14.25 -10.46
N PRO A 109 -1.40 -14.11 -11.56
CA PRO A 109 -1.78 -13.22 -12.63
C PRO A 109 -3.13 -13.70 -13.16
N ARG A 110 -4.15 -12.85 -13.12
CA ARG A 110 -5.45 -13.17 -13.72
C ARG A 110 -5.22 -13.27 -15.23
N SER A 111 -5.38 -14.46 -15.79
CA SER A 111 -5.49 -14.66 -17.23
C SER A 111 -6.68 -13.84 -17.70
N LEU A 112 -6.42 -12.73 -18.38
CA LEU A 112 -7.47 -11.94 -19.00
C LEU A 112 -7.95 -12.72 -20.22
N PRO A 113 -9.27 -12.95 -20.39
CA PRO A 113 -9.78 -13.48 -21.64
C PRO A 113 -9.40 -12.50 -22.76
N SER A 114 -8.79 -13.01 -23.81
CA SER A 114 -8.58 -12.30 -25.05
C SER A 114 -9.93 -12.06 -25.73
N SER A 115 -10.59 -10.97 -25.40
CA SER A 115 -11.71 -10.48 -26.19
C SER A 115 -11.60 -8.97 -26.27
N GLN A 116 -11.46 -8.50 -27.51
CA GLN A 116 -11.62 -7.12 -27.92
C GLN A 116 -12.86 -6.49 -27.23
N GLY A 117 -12.72 -5.24 -26.81
CA GLY A 117 -13.83 -4.41 -26.37
C GLY A 117 -13.95 -4.25 -24.84
N THR A 118 -13.93 -2.98 -24.42
CA THR A 118 -14.50 -2.49 -23.16
C THR A 118 -13.66 -2.66 -21.88
N GLN A 119 -12.53 -1.94 -21.82
CA GLN A 119 -11.72 -1.72 -20.62
C GLN A 119 -12.37 -0.82 -19.54
N VAL A 120 -13.69 -0.62 -19.55
CA VAL A 120 -14.39 0.27 -18.60
C VAL A 120 -14.93 -0.48 -17.37
N ASP A 121 -15.01 -1.81 -17.40
CA ASP A 121 -15.63 -2.58 -16.30
C ASP A 121 -14.72 -2.84 -15.08
N ARG A 122 -13.44 -2.46 -15.09
CA ARG A 122 -12.55 -2.67 -13.91
C ARG A 122 -12.85 -1.77 -12.71
N PHE A 123 -13.75 -0.80 -12.84
CA PHE A 123 -14.22 0.02 -11.72
C PHE A 123 -15.56 -0.45 -11.15
N ALA A 124 -16.23 -1.42 -11.80
CA ALA A 124 -17.48 -1.99 -11.32
C ALA A 124 -17.19 -3.20 -10.42
N GLY A 125 -16.80 -2.95 -9.16
CA GLY A 125 -16.74 -4.01 -8.14
C GLY A 125 -15.55 -4.00 -7.18
N ALA A 126 -14.54 -3.14 -7.39
CA ALA A 126 -13.40 -3.04 -6.46
C ALA A 126 -13.76 -2.26 -5.19
N ASP A 127 -13.20 -2.66 -4.04
CA ASP A 127 -13.27 -1.94 -2.77
C ASP A 127 -12.76 -0.49 -2.98
N PRO A 128 -13.47 0.55 -2.48
CA PRO A 128 -13.02 1.95 -2.55
C PRO A 128 -11.54 2.17 -2.20
N LEU A 129 -11.00 1.40 -1.24
CA LEU A 129 -9.60 1.48 -0.83
C LEU A 129 -8.62 0.98 -1.90
N GLU A 130 -8.98 -0.07 -2.64
CA GLU A 130 -8.16 -0.59 -3.74
C GLU A 130 -8.14 0.39 -4.91
N ARG A 131 -9.27 1.05 -5.19
CA ARG A 131 -9.35 2.10 -6.21
C ARG A 131 -8.45 3.28 -5.87
N LEU A 132 -8.48 3.72 -4.61
CA LEU A 132 -7.64 4.82 -4.13
C LEU A 132 -6.16 4.46 -4.18
N THR A 133 -5.79 3.26 -3.74
CA THR A 133 -4.40 2.77 -3.77
C THR A 133 -3.86 2.71 -5.20
N THR A 134 -4.68 2.25 -6.15
CA THR A 134 -4.32 2.19 -7.56
C THR A 134 -4.14 3.60 -8.15
N LEU A 135 -5.03 4.54 -7.80
CA LEU A 135 -4.93 5.93 -8.24
C LEU A 135 -3.65 6.59 -7.71
N ILE A 136 -3.31 6.37 -6.43
CA ILE A 136 -2.08 6.88 -5.82
C ILE A 136 -0.84 6.32 -6.54
N GLY A 137 -0.84 5.04 -6.90
CA GLY A 137 0.27 4.43 -7.65
C GLY A 137 0.50 5.09 -9.01
N VAL A 138 -0.57 5.38 -9.75
CA VAL A 138 -0.48 6.08 -11.04
C VAL A 138 0.04 7.51 -10.88
N LEU A 139 -0.44 8.23 -9.85
CA LEU A 139 0.02 9.59 -9.55
C LEU A 139 1.50 9.62 -9.14
N ASN A 140 1.95 8.65 -8.35
CA ASN A 140 3.35 8.52 -7.96
C ASN A 140 4.25 8.20 -9.17
N THR A 141 3.75 7.40 -10.12
CA THR A 141 4.49 7.09 -11.35
C THR A 141 4.63 8.32 -12.23
N LEU A 142 3.55 9.09 -12.42
CA LEU A 142 3.58 10.39 -13.09
C LEU A 142 4.52 11.41 -12.43
N ALA A 143 4.61 11.39 -11.11
CA ALA A 143 5.48 12.30 -10.36
C ALA A 143 6.97 11.90 -10.43
N ALA A 144 7.24 10.60 -10.59
CA ALA A 144 8.60 10.06 -10.63
C ALA A 144 9.17 10.00 -12.05
N ASP A 145 8.31 9.88 -13.06
CA ASP A 145 8.69 9.77 -14.47
C ASP A 145 7.83 10.74 -15.32
N PRO A 146 8.39 11.87 -15.78
CA PRO A 146 7.67 12.83 -16.62
C PRO A 146 7.38 12.31 -18.03
N ASP A 147 8.04 11.24 -18.48
CA ASP A 147 7.81 10.62 -19.79
C ASP A 147 6.76 9.49 -19.71
N PHE A 148 6.29 9.16 -18.50
CA PHE A 148 5.23 8.18 -18.30
C PHE A 148 3.89 8.72 -18.84
N VAL A 149 3.39 8.09 -19.90
CA VAL A 149 2.06 8.37 -20.46
C VAL A 149 1.02 7.41 -19.86
N PRO A 150 0.04 7.90 -19.08
CA PRO A 150 -1.00 7.04 -18.52
C PRO A 150 -1.88 6.43 -19.60
N PRO A 151 -2.52 5.28 -19.33
CA PRO A 151 -3.53 4.71 -20.22
C PRO A 151 -4.65 5.72 -20.54
N GLU A 152 -5.07 5.78 -21.80
CA GLU A 152 -6.10 6.73 -22.28
C GLU A 152 -7.43 6.61 -21.52
N SER A 153 -7.77 5.43 -21.01
CA SER A 153 -8.94 5.18 -20.17
C SER A 153 -8.87 5.90 -18.82
N LEU A 154 -7.68 5.99 -18.22
CA LEU A 154 -7.43 6.74 -16.99
C LEU A 154 -7.51 8.24 -17.23
N ILE A 155 -6.94 8.71 -18.34
CA ILE A 155 -7.02 10.11 -18.76
C ILE A 155 -8.49 10.52 -18.91
N ARG A 156 -9.30 9.74 -19.63
CA ARG A 156 -10.75 10.00 -19.79
C ARG A 156 -11.50 10.02 -18.46
N SER A 157 -11.24 9.06 -17.57
CA SER A 157 -11.88 9.01 -16.25
C SER A 157 -11.51 10.21 -15.38
N ALA A 158 -10.23 10.61 -15.39
CA ALA A 158 -9.75 11.79 -14.67
C ALA A 158 -10.37 13.08 -15.23
N SER A 159 -10.40 13.27 -16.54
CA SER A 159 -11.06 14.43 -17.18
C SER A 159 -12.55 14.51 -16.83
N ARG A 160 -13.25 13.37 -16.78
CA ARG A 160 -14.67 13.32 -16.40
C ARG A 160 -14.88 13.68 -14.94
N ALA A 161 -14.04 13.17 -14.03
CA ALA A 161 -14.07 13.52 -12.61
C ALA A 161 -13.79 15.01 -12.39
N LEU A 162 -12.79 15.56 -13.08
CA LEU A 162 -12.46 16.98 -13.03
C LEU A 162 -13.67 17.82 -13.47
N ASN A 163 -14.26 17.50 -14.63
CA ASN A 163 -15.43 18.21 -15.14
C ASN A 163 -16.63 18.16 -14.18
N LEU A 164 -16.85 17.04 -13.48
CA LEU A 164 -17.90 16.93 -12.47
C LEU A 164 -17.62 17.79 -11.24
N LEU A 165 -16.36 17.81 -10.78
CA LEU A 165 -15.94 18.65 -9.65
C LEU A 165 -16.00 20.14 -9.99
N THR A 166 -15.58 20.53 -11.20
CA THR A 166 -15.66 21.92 -11.68
C THR A 166 -17.12 22.36 -11.81
N LYS A 167 -18.00 21.51 -12.36
CA LYS A 167 -19.43 21.79 -12.41
C LYS A 167 -20.05 21.93 -11.02
N LYS A 168 -19.67 21.06 -10.08
CA LYS A 168 -20.15 21.12 -8.68
C LYS A 168 -19.66 22.38 -7.96
N ALA A 169 -18.40 22.77 -8.16
CA ALA A 169 -17.84 24.00 -7.61
C ALA A 169 -18.55 25.25 -8.17
N GLN A 170 -18.90 25.25 -9.46
CA GLN A 170 -19.68 26.31 -10.09
C GLN A 170 -21.12 26.39 -9.56
N THR A 171 -21.75 25.25 -9.25
CA THR A 171 -23.10 25.23 -8.65
C THR A 171 -23.09 25.72 -7.21
N ILE A 172 -22.02 25.46 -6.45
CA ILE A 172 -21.85 25.95 -5.08
C ILE A 172 -21.51 27.45 -5.06
N SER A 173 -20.79 27.95 -6.06
CA SER A 173 -20.46 29.38 -6.19
C SER A 173 -21.61 30.24 -6.73
N ALA A 174 -22.68 29.62 -7.25
CA ALA A 174 -23.85 30.29 -7.81
C ALA A 174 -25.10 30.22 -6.91
N ALA A 175 -24.97 29.60 -5.73
CA ALA A 175 -25.96 29.56 -4.65
C ALA A 175 -25.53 30.49 -3.53
#